data_AF-A0A363CWZ0-F1
#
_entry.id   AF-A0A363CWZ0-F1
#
_cell.length_a   1.000
_cell.length_b   1.000
_cell.length_c   1.000
_cell.angle_alpha   90.00
_cell.angle_beta   90.00
_cell.angle_gamma   90.00
#
_symmetry.space_group_name_H-M   'P 1'
#
loop_
_entity.id
_entity.type
_entity.pdbx_description
1 polymer ?
#
loop_
_entity_poly.entity_id
_entity_poly.type
_entity_poly.pdbx_seq_one_letter_code
_entity_poly.pdbx_strand_id
1 'polypeptide(L)' 'INHSDDFVFDILIALNNHEHKIPATIDFEFICSSCKHVHPMFEARCPNCQSILTFDVKHHLTKDLVERNQSLQ' A
#
# COMPACT_ATOMS: atom_id res chain seq x y z
N ILE A 1 14.83 -17.54 -7.66
CA ILE A 1 14.81 -17.03 -6.27
C ILE A 1 13.75 -15.94 -6.26
N ASN A 2 12.67 -16.11 -5.50
CA ASN A 2 11.56 -15.15 -5.53
C ASN A 2 11.89 -14.02 -4.57
N HIS A 3 12.29 -12.87 -5.10
CA HIS A 3 12.58 -11.65 -4.35
C HIS A 3 12.06 -10.44 -5.11
N SER A 4 11.89 -9.33 -4.40
CA SER A 4 11.54 -8.03 -4.96
C SER A 4 12.61 -7.00 -4.65
N ASP A 5 12.81 -6.05 -5.57
CA ASP A 5 13.63 -4.86 -5.29
C ASP A 5 12.91 -3.88 -4.36
N ASP A 6 11.58 -4.00 -4.23
CA ASP A 6 10.80 -3.28 -3.22
C ASP A 6 10.88 -4.02 -1.89
N PHE A 7 11.41 -3.34 -0.87
CA PHE A 7 11.62 -3.90 0.46
C PHE A 7 10.32 -4.49 1.07
N VAL A 8 9.18 -3.85 0.89
CA VAL A 8 7.91 -4.31 1.48
C VAL A 8 7.44 -5.59 0.82
N PHE A 9 7.54 -5.66 -0.51
CA PHE A 9 7.24 -6.89 -1.24
C PHE A 9 8.22 -8.01 -0.91
N ASP A 10 9.51 -7.72 -0.75
CA ASP A 10 10.51 -8.74 -0.43
C ASP A 10 10.27 -9.36 0.95
N ILE A 11 9.92 -8.54 1.94
CA ILE A 11 9.52 -9.00 3.26
C ILE A 11 8.19 -9.78 3.20
N LEU A 12 7.19 -9.34 2.43
CA LEU A 12 5.94 -10.09 2.27
C LEU A 12 6.19 -11.47 1.66
N ILE A 13 7.05 -11.56 0.64
CA ILE A 13 7.44 -12.83 0.01
C ILE A 13 8.11 -13.75 1.04
N ALA A 14 9.03 -13.21 1.86
CA ALA A 14 9.67 -13.96 2.93
C ALA A 14 8.67 -14.48 3.97
N LEU A 15 7.71 -13.64 4.41
CA LEU A 15 6.66 -14.02 5.36
C LEU A 15 5.72 -15.10 4.80
N ASN A 16 5.38 -15.03 3.51
CA ASN A 16 4.51 -16.01 2.87
C ASN A 16 5.18 -17.38 2.66
N ASN A 17 6.51 -17.40 2.52
CA ASN A 17 7.30 -18.62 2.38
C ASN A 17 7.76 -19.21 3.73
N HIS A 18 7.55 -18.49 4.83
CA HIS A 18 7.92 -18.93 6.16
C HIS A 18 7.02 -20.08 6.65
N GLU A 19 7.58 -21.05 7.36
CA GLU A 19 6.85 -22.25 7.82
C GLU A 19 5.63 -21.88 8.68
N HIS A 20 5.78 -20.85 9.50
CA HIS A 20 4.67 -20.27 10.26
C HIS A 20 4.02 -19.18 9.43
N LYS A 21 2.76 -19.43 9.01
CA LYS A 21 1.96 -18.47 8.27
C LYS A 21 1.60 -17.27 9.14
N ILE A 22 2.27 -16.15 8.91
CA ILE A 22 1.96 -14.87 9.53
C ILE A 22 0.96 -14.16 8.62
N PRO A 23 -0.26 -13.82 9.11
CA PRO A 23 -1.26 -13.11 8.33
C PRO A 23 -0.82 -11.65 8.13
N ALA A 24 -0.14 -11.40 7.02
CA ALA A 24 0.33 -10.10 6.60
C ALA A 24 -0.19 -9.79 5.19
N THR A 25 -0.53 -8.52 4.96
CA THR A 25 -0.96 -7.99 3.68
C THR A 25 -0.32 -6.61 3.46
N ILE A 26 -0.64 -5.98 2.34
CA ILE A 26 -0.12 -4.66 1.99
C ILE A 26 -1.27 -3.66 1.96
N ASP A 27 -1.00 -2.51 2.57
CA ASP A 27 -1.78 -1.31 2.41
C ASP A 27 -1.03 -0.29 1.53
N PHE A 28 -1.76 0.59 0.87
CA PHE A 28 -1.22 1.54 -0.09
C PHE A 28 -1.59 2.96 0.33
N GLU A 29 -0.59 3.83 0.39
CA GLU A 29 -0.79 5.26 0.57
C GLU A 29 -0.37 6.03 -0.69
N PHE A 30 -1.11 7.07 -1.02
CA PHE A 30 -0.84 7.93 -2.17
C PHE A 30 -0.29 9.27 -1.69
N ILE A 31 0.95 9.59 -2.04
CA ILE A 31 1.66 10.78 -1.57
C ILE A 31 1.98 11.70 -2.72
N CYS A 32 1.57 12.96 -2.65
CA CYS A 32 1.84 13.87 -3.76
C CYS A 32 3.34 14.14 -3.85
N SER A 33 3.91 13.92 -5.03
CA SER A 33 5.32 14.20 -5.32
C SER A 33 5.68 15.68 -5.13
N SER A 34 4.71 16.60 -5.32
CA SER A 34 4.93 18.05 -5.16
C SER A 34 4.74 18.53 -3.71
N CYS A 35 3.62 18.15 -3.08
CA CYS A 35 3.23 18.68 -1.77
C CYS A 35 3.61 17.75 -0.59
N LYS A 36 4.05 16.52 -0.86
CA LYS A 36 4.45 15.48 0.11
C LYS A 36 3.38 15.07 1.14
N HIS A 37 2.11 15.38 0.89
CA HIS A 37 0.97 14.98 1.73
C HIS A 37 0.30 13.69 1.22
N VAL A 38 -0.32 12.94 2.14
CA VAL A 38 -1.07 11.69 1.88
C VAL A 38 -2.53 12.00 1.54
N HIS A 39 -3.08 11.36 0.50
CA HIS A 39 -4.47 11.57 0.06
C HIS A 39 -5.20 10.25 -0.24
N PRO A 40 -6.48 10.10 0.13
CA PRO A 40 -7.30 8.96 -0.28
C PRO A 40 -7.62 9.06 -1.78
N MET A 41 -7.39 8.00 -2.55
CA MET A 41 -7.43 8.10 -4.02
C MET A 41 -8.75 7.58 -4.60
N PHE A 42 -9.50 8.47 -5.25
CA PHE A 42 -10.51 8.10 -6.26
C PHE A 42 -10.52 9.00 -7.50
N GLU A 43 -10.01 10.25 -7.43
CA GLU A 43 -9.82 11.14 -8.59
C GLU A 43 -8.98 12.37 -8.14
N ALA A 44 -7.92 12.10 -7.38
CA ALA A 44 -7.33 13.15 -6.55
C ALA A 44 -6.47 14.13 -7.40
N ARG A 45 -6.79 15.42 -7.26
CA ARG A 45 -5.78 16.48 -7.36
C ARG A 45 -5.14 16.62 -5.98
N CYS A 46 -3.83 16.90 -5.87
CA CYS A 46 -3.33 17.32 -4.54
C CYS A 46 -4.11 18.57 -4.12
N PRO A 47 -4.81 18.59 -2.97
CA PRO A 47 -5.60 19.74 -2.52
C PRO A 47 -4.74 20.98 -2.27
N ASN A 48 -3.43 20.83 -2.15
CA ASN A 48 -2.49 21.92 -1.97
C ASN A 48 -1.97 22.51 -3.31
N CYS A 49 -1.67 21.69 -4.31
CA CYS A 49 -1.08 22.18 -5.59
C CYS A 49 -1.95 21.95 -6.83
N GLN A 50 -3.11 21.31 -6.68
CA GLN A 50 -4.08 20.96 -7.71
C GLN A 50 -3.57 20.08 -8.86
N SER A 51 -2.34 19.57 -8.76
CA SER A 51 -1.73 18.72 -9.76
C SER A 51 -2.42 17.35 -9.81
N ILE A 52 -2.67 16.86 -11.02
CA ILE A 52 -3.38 15.60 -11.30
C ILE A 52 -2.34 14.48 -11.49
N LEU A 53 -2.65 13.26 -11.07
CA LEU A 53 -1.80 12.07 -11.28
C LEU A 53 -0.37 12.20 -10.75
N THR A 54 -0.17 13.00 -9.69
CA THR A 54 1.16 13.24 -9.10
C THR A 54 1.41 12.50 -7.80
N PHE A 55 0.55 11.55 -7.44
CA PHE A 55 0.75 10.75 -6.25
C PHE A 55 1.72 9.59 -6.53
N ASP A 56 2.76 9.51 -5.72
CA ASP A 56 3.62 8.34 -5.59
C ASP A 56 2.93 7.33 -4.67
N VAL A 57 3.07 6.04 -4.98
CA VAL A 57 2.54 4.95 -4.16
C VAL A 57 3.58 4.58 -3.10
N LYS A 58 3.16 4.50 -1.84
CA LYS A 58 3.92 3.87 -0.77
C LYS A 58 3.23 2.59 -0.32
N HIS A 59 4.00 1.51 -0.33
CA HIS A 59 3.60 0.21 0.19
C HIS A 59 3.84 0.18 1.70
N HIS A 60 2.88 -0.32 2.46
CA HIS A 60 3.01 -0.55 3.89
C HIS A 60 2.67 -1.99 4.21
N LEU A 61 3.55 -2.67 4.96
CA LEU A 61 3.25 -4.00 5.47
C LEU A 61 2.29 -3.85 6.65
N THR A 62 1.13 -4.50 6.57
CA THR A 62 0.11 -4.45 7.63
C THR A 62 -0.32 -5.86 8.01
N LYS A 63 -0.87 -6.00 9.22
CA LYS A 63 -1.50 -7.24 9.63
C LYS A 63 -2.74 -7.45 8.77
N ASP A 64 -2.90 -8.65 8.23
CA ASP A 64 -4.15 -9.00 7.54
C ASP A 64 -5.30 -8.99 8.57
N LEU A 65 -6.13 -7.97 8.49
CA LEU A 65 -7.37 -7.86 9.25
C LEU A 65 -8.42 -8.61 8.44
N VAL A 66 -8.61 -9.89 8.75
CA VAL A 66 -9.69 -10.69 8.16
C VAL A 66 -11.04 -10.14 8.64
N GLU A 67 -11.56 -9.15 7.92
CA GLU A 67 -12.99 -9.02 7.63
C GLU A 67 -13.17 -9.12 6.11
N ARG A 68 -13.03 -10.33 5.58
CA ARG A 68 -13.31 -10.68 4.17
C ARG A 68 -14.80 -10.52 3.78
N ASN A 69 -15.59 -9.78 4.56
CA ASN A 69 -17.02 -9.55 4.42
C ASN A 69 -17.40 -8.11 4.80
N GLN A 70 -16.77 -7.11 4.21
CA GLN A 70 -17.40 -5.80 4.08
C GLN A 70 -17.69 -5.56 2.61
N SER A 71 -18.61 -6.37 2.06
CA SER A 71 -19.41 -5.92 0.93
C SER A 71 -20.07 -4.62 1.38
N LEU A 72 -19.58 -3.49 0.87
CA LEU A 72 -20.27 -2.21 0.96
C LEU A 72 -21.58 -2.39 0.17
N GLN A 73 -22.66 -2.69 0.89
CA GLN A 73 -24.02 -2.52 0.40
C GLN A 73 -24.42 -1.06 0.56
#